data_AF-A0A534BUJ5-F1
#
_entry.id   AF-A0A534BUJ5-F1
#
_cell.length_a   1.000
_cell.length_b   1.000
_cell.length_c   1.000
_cell.angle_alpha   90.00
_cell.angle_beta   90.00
_cell.angle_gamma   90.00
#
_symmetry.space_group_name_H-M   'P 1'
#
loop_
_entity.id
_entity.type
_entity.pdbx_description
1 polymer ?
#
loop_
_entity_poly.entity_id
_entity_poly.type
_entity_poly.pdbx_seq_one_letter_code
_entity_poly.pdbx_strand_id
1 'polypeptide(L)'
;SVASPIDQATMESLRETTHSVLAQLTPREAKVLRMRFGIDMNTDHTLEEVGKQFDVTRERIRQIEAKALRKLRHPSRSEQLRSFLMDD
;
A
#
# COMPACT_ATOMS: atom_id res chain seq x y z
N SER A 1 -14.34 22.17 6.63
CA SER A 1 -14.46 22.46 5.19
C SER A 1 -14.75 21.17 4.47
N VAL A 2 -15.82 21.12 3.67
CA VAL A 2 -16.15 19.93 2.87
C VAL A 2 -15.16 19.90 1.70
N ALA A 3 -14.47 18.78 1.48
CA ALA A 3 -13.55 18.62 0.35
C ALA A 3 -14.32 18.85 -0.97
N SER A 4 -13.68 19.46 -1.96
CA SER A 4 -14.30 19.69 -3.26
C SER A 4 -14.73 18.35 -3.89
N PRO A 5 -15.81 18.29 -4.68
CA PRO A 5 -16.16 17.09 -5.43
C PRO A 5 -15.00 16.52 -6.26
N ILE A 6 -14.11 17.40 -6.76
CA ILE A 6 -12.89 17.00 -7.50
C ILE A 6 -11.91 16.30 -6.56
N ASP A 7 -11.69 16.82 -5.36
CA ASP A 7 -10.79 16.22 -4.37
C ASP A 7 -11.30 14.84 -3.95
N GLN A 8 -12.62 14.70 -3.77
CA GLN A 8 -13.26 13.43 -3.44
C GLN A 8 -13.09 12.40 -4.56
N ALA A 9 -13.36 12.78 -5.81
CA ALA A 9 -13.19 11.90 -6.96
C ALA A 9 -11.72 11.48 -7.17
N THR A 10 -10.78 12.39 -6.93
CA THR A 10 -9.33 12.10 -7.02
C THR A 10 -8.90 11.13 -5.93
N MET A 11 -9.39 11.32 -4.70
CA MET A 11 -9.12 10.43 -3.56
C MET A 11 -9.68 9.03 -3.79
N GLU A 12 -10.90 8.93 -4.33
CA GLU A 12 -11.51 7.65 -4.67
C GLU A 12 -10.74 6.93 -5.78
N SER A 13 -10.36 7.65 -6.84
CA SER A 13 -9.52 7.13 -7.92
C SER A 13 -8.16 6.63 -7.41
N LEU A 14 -7.53 7.36 -6.49
CA LEU A 14 -6.28 6.96 -5.84
C LEU A 14 -6.46 5.67 -5.03
N ARG A 15 -7.56 5.56 -4.29
CA ARG A 15 -7.89 4.37 -3.49
C ARG A 15 -8.05 3.15 -4.39
N GLU A 16 -8.84 3.26 -5.46
CA GLU A 16 -9.05 2.18 -6.44
C GLU A 16 -7.75 1.75 -7.10
N THR A 17 -6.93 2.71 -7.54
CA THR A 17 -5.63 2.44 -8.16
C THR A 17 -4.71 1.71 -7.19
N THR A 18 -4.65 2.17 -5.94
CA THR A 18 -3.84 1.53 -4.88
C THR A 18 -4.31 0.09 -4.64
N HIS A 19 -5.62 -0.16 -4.60
CA HIS A 19 -6.18 -1.50 -4.49
C HIS A 19 -5.78 -2.40 -5.66
N SER A 20 -5.91 -1.92 -6.90
CA SER A 20 -5.56 -2.65 -8.11
C SER A 20 -4.08 -3.04 -8.11
N VAL A 21 -3.20 -2.10 -7.74
CA VAL A 21 -1.75 -2.34 -7.68
C VAL A 21 -1.39 -3.33 -6.55
N LEU A 22 -2.03 -3.23 -5.38
CA LEU A 22 -1.85 -4.20 -4.30
C LEU A 22 -2.37 -5.59 -4.68
N ALA A 23 -3.42 -5.69 -5.49
CA ALA A 23 -3.95 -6.97 -5.98
C ALA A 23 -2.98 -7.71 -6.92
N GLN A 24 -2.00 -7.02 -7.52
CA GLN A 24 -0.94 -7.63 -8.34
C GLN A 24 0.23 -8.21 -7.51
N LEU A 25 0.21 -8.01 -6.19
CA LEU A 25 1.15 -8.64 -5.26
C LEU A 25 0.59 -9.98 -4.79
N THR A 26 1.45 -10.78 -4.16
CA THR A 26 0.95 -11.99 -3.49
C THR A 26 0.02 -11.61 -2.33
N PRO A 27 -0.99 -12.43 -1.98
CA PRO A 27 -1.90 -12.12 -0.87
C PRO A 27 -1.18 -11.77 0.44
N ARG A 28 -0.03 -12.42 0.69
CA ARG A 28 0.82 -12.15 1.86
C ARG A 28 1.51 -10.79 1.78
N GLU A 29 2.07 -10.43 0.64
CA GLU A 29 2.70 -9.11 0.42
C GLU A 29 1.67 -7.99 0.50
N ALA A 30 0.52 -8.16 -0.15
CA ALA A 30 -0.57 -7.19 -0.13
C ALA A 30 -1.09 -6.97 1.30
N LYS A 31 -1.30 -8.04 2.07
CA LYS A 31 -1.79 -7.94 3.45
C LYS A 31 -0.75 -7.30 4.38
N VAL A 32 0.54 -7.61 4.23
CA VAL A 32 1.61 -6.93 4.98
C VAL A 32 1.61 -5.43 4.68
N LEU A 33 1.54 -5.01 3.42
CA LEU A 33 1.49 -3.58 3.08
C LEU A 33 0.22 -2.91 3.61
N ARG A 34 -0.95 -3.53 3.46
CA ARG A 34 -2.22 -2.98 3.97
C ARG A 34 -2.16 -2.71 5.46
N MET A 35 -1.63 -3.67 6.23
CA MET A 35 -1.45 -3.51 7.67
C MET A 35 -0.41 -2.46 8.02
N ARG A 36 0.72 -2.42 7.32
CA ARG A 36 1.81 -1.48 7.58
C ARG A 36 1.44 -0.03 7.32
N PHE A 37 0.57 0.22 6.34
CA PHE A 37 0.16 1.56 5.91
C PHE A 37 -1.29 1.90 6.27
N GLY A 38 -2.01 1.04 6.98
CA GLY A 38 -3.41 1.28 7.36
C GLY A 38 -4.39 1.28 6.19
N ILE A 39 -4.06 0.65 5.05
CA ILE A 39 -4.92 0.66 3.85
C ILE A 39 -6.13 -0.27 4.09
N ASP A 40 -7.33 0.32 4.06
CA ASP A 40 -8.60 -0.31 4.49
C ASP A 40 -8.61 -0.78 5.95
N MET A 41 -7.79 -0.16 6.79
CA MET A 41 -7.74 -0.45 8.21
C MET A 41 -7.92 0.84 9.01
N ASN A 42 -8.42 0.71 10.24
CA ASN A 42 -8.61 1.87 11.12
C ASN A 42 -7.27 2.48 11.58
N THR A 43 -6.20 1.67 11.62
CA THR A 43 -4.87 2.06 12.09
C THR A 43 -3.77 1.33 11.33
N ASP A 44 -2.62 1.97 11.20
CA ASP A 44 -1.37 1.32 10.80
C ASP A 44 -0.82 0.43 11.90
N HIS A 45 0.01 -0.54 11.52
CA HIS A 45 0.62 -1.50 12.43
C HIS A 45 2.14 -1.48 12.29
N THR A 46 2.82 -1.66 13.42
CA THR A 46 4.27 -1.79 13.48
C THR A 46 4.73 -3.11 12.85
N LEU A 47 6.00 -3.17 12.42
CA LEU A 47 6.62 -4.42 11.92
C LEU A 47 6.50 -5.58 12.91
N GLU A 48 6.49 -5.29 14.21
CA GLU A 48 6.39 -6.30 15.26
C GLU A 48 4.95 -6.84 15.40
N GLU A 49 3.94 -5.98 15.38
CA GLU A 49 2.53 -6.39 15.43
C GLU A 49 2.14 -7.20 14.19
N VAL A 50 2.59 -6.76 13.01
CA VAL A 50 2.43 -7.53 11.78
C VAL A 50 3.17 -8.87 11.91
N GLY A 51 4.38 -8.89 12.46
CA GLY A 51 5.15 -10.11 12.71
C GLY A 51 4.38 -11.11 13.57
N LYS A 52 3.77 -10.64 14.67
CA LYS A 52 2.94 -11.45 15.57
C LYS A 52 1.72 -12.04 14.85
N GLN A 53 1.03 -11.28 14.00
CA GLN A 53 -0.13 -11.80 13.27
C GLN A 53 0.22 -12.82 12.17
N PHE A 54 1.41 -12.70 11.58
CA PHE A 54 1.88 -13.60 10.53
C PHE A 54 2.74 -14.76 11.04
N ASP A 55 2.90 -14.88 12.36
CA ASP A 55 3.77 -15.83 13.05
C ASP A 55 5.20 -15.85 12.49
N VAL A 56 5.77 -14.65 12.33
CA VAL A 56 7.13 -14.46 11.80
C VAL A 56 7.87 -13.35 12.52
N THR A 57 9.19 -13.34 12.38
CA THR A 57 10.03 -12.31 12.96
C THR A 57 9.81 -10.94 12.31
N ARG A 58 10.10 -9.88 13.06
CA ARG A 58 10.11 -8.49 12.58
C ARG A 58 10.94 -8.32 11.30
N GLU A 59 12.12 -8.94 11.25
CA GLU A 59 13.00 -8.86 10.08
C GLU A 59 12.39 -9.56 8.87
N ARG A 60 11.62 -10.64 9.07
CA ARG A 60 10.90 -11.29 7.97
C ARG A 60 9.83 -10.38 7.37
N ILE A 61 9.09 -9.63 8.19
CA ILE A 61 8.12 -8.64 7.69
C ILE A 61 8.84 -7.53 6.91
N ARG A 62 9.97 -7.02 7.44
CA ARG A 62 10.77 -6.00 6.75
C ARG A 62 11.24 -6.47 5.38
N GLN A 63 11.68 -7.72 5.24
CA GLN A 63 12.07 -8.29 3.96
C GLN A 63 10.89 -8.39 2.97
N ILE A 64 9.71 -8.80 3.47
CA ILE A 64 8.49 -8.86 2.65
C ILE A 64 8.09 -7.48 2.17
N GLU A 65 8.11 -6.47 3.05
CA GLU A 65 7.83 -5.08 2.74
C GLU A 65 8.79 -4.54 1.66
N ALA A 66 10.10 -4.69 1.86
CA ALA A 66 11.10 -4.26 0.90
C ALA A 66 10.94 -4.96 -0.46
N LYS A 67 10.62 -6.26 -0.47
CA LYS A 67 10.38 -7.02 -1.71
C LYS A 67 9.12 -6.54 -2.42
N ALA A 68 8.04 -6.28 -1.68
CA ALA A 68 6.79 -5.79 -2.23
C ALA A 68 6.97 -4.38 -2.82
N LEU A 69 7.58 -3.46 -2.08
CA LEU A 69 7.90 -2.11 -2.56
C LEU A 69 8.79 -2.14 -3.81
N ARG A 70 9.78 -3.05 -3.87
CA ARG A 70 10.60 -3.22 -5.07
C ARG A 70 9.77 -3.64 -6.29
N LYS A 71 8.77 -4.52 -6.10
CA LYS A 71 7.84 -4.91 -7.18
C LYS A 71 6.96 -3.73 -7.60
N LEU A 72 6.50 -2.92 -6.66
CA LEU A 72 5.68 -1.74 -6.93
C LEU A 72 6.46 -0.63 -7.66
N ARG A 73 7.76 -0.51 -7.42
CA ARG A 73 8.64 0.45 -8.11
C ARG A 73 8.92 0.08 -9.57
N HIS A 74 8.59 -1.13 -10.02
CA HIS A 74 8.80 -1.53 -11.41
C HIS A 74 7.94 -0.69 -12.36
N PRO A 75 8.47 -0.16 -13.49
CA PRO A 75 7.76 0.76 -14.38
C PRO A 75 6.36 0.31 -14.77
N SER A 76 6.21 -0.99 -15.09
CA SER A 76 4.93 -1.59 -15.47
C SER A 76 3.82 -1.48 -14.41
N ARG A 77 4.16 -1.19 -13.16
CA ARG A 77 3.20 -1.05 -12.03
C ARG A 77 3.22 0.36 -11.46
N SER A 78 4.38 1.00 -11.41
CA SER A 78 4.52 2.37 -10.89
C SER A 78 3.92 3.42 -11.80
N GLU A 79 3.78 3.16 -13.10
CA GLU A 79 3.15 4.09 -14.06
C GLU A 79 1.70 4.41 -13.68
N GLN A 80 0.95 3.44 -13.13
CA GLN A 80 -0.42 3.65 -12.64
C GLN A 80 -0.50 4.57 -11.42
N LEU A 81 0.55 4.56 -10.58
CA LEU A 81 0.62 5.38 -9.37
C LEU A 81 1.32 6.73 -9.61
N ARG A 82 2.15 6.83 -10.66
CA ARG A 82 2.90 8.04 -11.00
C ARG A 82 2.00 9.21 -11.33
N SER A 83 0.85 8.99 -11.96
CA SER A 83 -0.12 10.06 -12.25
C SER A 83 -0.69 10.75 -11.02
N PHE A 84 -0.56 10.13 -9.84
CA PHE A 84 -0.99 10.69 -8.55
C PHE A 84 0.12 11.38 -7.78
N LEU A 85 1.38 11.24 -8.21
CA LEU A 85 2.45 12.07 -7.71
C LEU A 85 2.31 13.40 -8.46
N MET A 86 1.72 14.40 -7.80
CA MET A 86 1.83 15.77 -8.27
C MET A 86 3.33 16.10 -8.23
N ASP A 87 3.97 16.13 -9.40
CA ASP A 87 5.31 16.68 -9.53
C ASP A 87 5.20 18.19 -9.22
N ASP A 88 5.75 18.61 -8.08
CA ASP A 88 6.11 20.03 -7.83
C ASP A 88 7.39 20.39 -8.61
#